data_AF-A0A417YT63-F1
#
_entry.id   AF-A0A417YT63-F1
#
_cell.length_a   1.000
_cell.length_b   1.000
_cell.length_c   1.000
_cell.angle_alpha   90.00
_cell.angle_beta   90.00
_cell.angle_gamma   90.00
#
_symmetry.space_group_name_H-M   'P 1'
#
loop_
_entity.id
_entity.type
_entity.pdbx_description
1 polymer ?
#
loop_
_entity_poly.entity_id
_entity_poly.type
_entity_poly.pdbx_seq_one_letter_code
_entity_poly.pdbx_strand_id
1 'polypeptide(L)'
;MLFKPRTEDHELLTLGSLNARMALDSGKRQYYLNKKKGYDGEVMFDAYTEKLECECLVLNDLLLKFNNKTFQIDSLLIAERVHQFEVKNFTGDYFYEDKKFYFLSKTEVENPINQLTRSESLLRQLFASLGFNLPIEGRVVFINPDFYLYQAPLDLPILFPTQINRHMQKLNTAPYRMNGKLKALADKLVAQSAQNYLESPYTQLPRYCYEDIKPGMNCMKCQAFSVVLSGKKLGCTVCGFEEKVESAVLRTVFEFKRLFPSEKLTTSRIYEWCGGIVSGKWVHGILERNFKKFNSNRWTYFE
;
A
#
# COMPACT_ATOMS: atom_id res chain seq x y z
N MET A 1 -12.94 15.16 -2.50
CA MET A 1 -11.94 14.55 -3.39
C MET A 1 -11.22 13.41 -2.71
N LEU A 2 -10.08 13.56 -2.03
CA LEU A 2 -9.47 12.44 -1.29
C LEU A 2 -9.92 12.42 0.17
N PHE A 3 -10.47 11.30 0.65
CA PHE A 3 -10.99 11.14 2.00
C PHE A 3 -10.18 10.16 2.85
N LYS A 4 -9.80 9.00 2.28
CA LYS A 4 -8.80 8.10 2.87
C LYS A 4 -7.66 7.92 1.88
N PRO A 5 -6.45 8.45 2.15
CA PRO A 5 -5.30 8.22 1.30
C PRO A 5 -4.86 6.75 1.34
N ARG A 6 -4.19 6.30 0.28
CA ARG A 6 -3.51 5.01 0.29
C ARG A 6 -2.25 5.11 1.15
N THR A 7 -2.02 4.08 1.94
CA THR A 7 -0.80 3.92 2.73
C THR A 7 -0.18 2.58 2.38
N GLU A 8 1.14 2.52 2.33
CA GLU A 8 1.79 1.23 2.17
C GLU A 8 1.56 0.37 3.42
N ASP A 9 1.00 -0.82 3.21
CA ASP A 9 0.65 -1.74 4.29
C ASP A 9 1.91 -2.14 5.09
N HIS A 10 1.74 -2.35 6.40
CA HIS A 10 2.83 -2.69 7.31
C HIS A 10 3.58 -3.95 6.85
N GLU A 11 2.86 -4.96 6.37
CA GLU A 11 3.48 -6.18 5.85
C GLU A 11 4.37 -5.91 4.64
N LEU A 12 3.90 -5.07 3.70
CA LEU A 12 4.66 -4.74 2.48
C LEU A 12 5.94 -3.97 2.83
N LEU A 13 5.84 -3.00 3.74
CA LEU A 13 7.00 -2.25 4.25
C LEU A 13 8.01 -3.16 4.95
N THR A 14 7.53 -4.09 5.79
CA THR A 14 8.38 -5.06 6.48
C THR A 14 9.05 -6.00 5.50
N LEU A 15 8.32 -6.59 4.56
CA LEU A 15 8.88 -7.47 3.52
C LEU A 15 9.89 -6.74 2.64
N GLY A 16 9.64 -5.47 2.29
CA GLY A 16 10.59 -4.66 1.53
C GLY A 16 11.90 -4.43 2.29
N SER A 17 11.80 -4.13 3.59
CA SER A 17 12.95 -3.96 4.48
C SER A 17 13.76 -5.25 4.58
N LEU A 18 13.09 -6.39 4.77
CA LEU A 18 13.72 -7.71 4.83
C LEU A 18 14.35 -8.10 3.49
N ASN A 19 13.64 -7.91 2.38
CA ASN A 19 14.15 -8.20 1.03
C ASN A 19 15.42 -7.41 0.71
N ALA A 20 15.57 -6.20 1.23
CA ALA A 20 16.78 -5.40 1.05
C ALA A 20 17.95 -5.87 1.91
N ARG A 21 17.68 -6.46 3.08
CA ARG A 21 18.68 -6.69 4.13
C ARG A 21 19.07 -8.15 4.37
N MET A 22 18.26 -9.10 3.91
CA MET A 22 18.54 -10.53 4.03
C MET A 22 18.12 -11.28 2.78
N ALA A 23 18.66 -12.49 2.60
CA ALA A 23 18.21 -13.39 1.55
C ALA A 23 16.85 -13.98 1.95
N LEU A 24 15.79 -13.53 1.27
CA LEU A 24 14.48 -14.17 1.38
C LEU A 24 14.45 -15.47 0.56
N ASP A 25 13.76 -16.48 1.10
CA ASP A 25 13.36 -17.66 0.33
C ASP A 25 12.65 -17.24 -0.97
N SER A 26 12.82 -18.03 -2.04
CA SER A 26 12.27 -17.70 -3.36
C SER A 26 10.76 -17.48 -3.34
N GLY A 27 10.01 -18.26 -2.55
CA GLY A 27 8.58 -18.09 -2.40
C GLY A 27 8.22 -16.78 -1.69
N LYS A 28 8.94 -16.43 -0.62
CA LYS A 28 8.73 -15.17 0.11
C LYS A 28 9.13 -13.95 -0.70
N ARG A 29 10.21 -14.04 -1.48
CA ARG A 29 10.61 -12.99 -2.42
C ARG A 29 9.55 -12.81 -3.50
N GLN A 30 9.05 -13.88 -4.09
CA GLN A 30 7.99 -13.79 -5.10
C GLN A 30 6.70 -13.20 -4.52
N TYR A 31 6.33 -13.59 -3.31
CA TYR A 31 5.20 -13.02 -2.58
C TYR A 31 5.35 -11.51 -2.38
N TYR A 32 6.52 -11.05 -1.91
CA TYR A 32 6.83 -9.62 -1.79
C TYR A 32 6.70 -8.89 -3.13
N LEU A 33 7.32 -9.43 -4.21
CA LEU A 33 7.27 -8.82 -5.53
C LEU A 33 5.84 -8.71 -6.07
N ASN A 34 5.00 -9.74 -5.86
CA ASN A 34 3.60 -9.73 -6.25
C ASN A 34 2.80 -8.69 -5.46
N LYS A 35 2.99 -8.62 -4.14
CA LYS A 35 2.32 -7.64 -3.26
C LYS A 35 2.74 -6.20 -3.63
N LYS A 36 4.03 -5.98 -3.90
CA LYS A 36 4.55 -4.69 -4.36
C LYS A 36 3.99 -4.30 -5.73
N LYS A 37 3.92 -5.24 -6.68
CA LYS A 37 3.33 -5.02 -8.01
C LYS A 37 1.84 -4.66 -7.93
N GLY A 38 1.10 -5.29 -7.01
CA GLY A 38 -0.29 -4.93 -6.70
C GLY A 38 -0.41 -3.49 -6.22
N TYR A 39 0.30 -3.16 -5.14
CA TYR A 39 0.34 -1.80 -4.58
C TYR A 39 0.73 -0.74 -5.63
N ASP A 40 1.74 -1.01 -6.46
CA ASP A 40 2.15 -0.08 -7.52
C ASP A 40 1.05 0.16 -8.55
N GLY A 41 0.27 -0.87 -8.88
CA GLY A 41 -0.90 -0.71 -9.74
C GLY A 41 -1.98 0.16 -9.13
N GLU A 42 -2.23 -0.02 -7.84
CA GLU A 42 -3.20 0.80 -7.10
C GLU A 42 -2.74 2.27 -7.00
N VAL A 43 -1.45 2.53 -6.75
CA VAL A 43 -0.87 3.88 -6.78
C VAL A 43 -0.98 4.50 -8.17
N MET A 44 -0.77 3.73 -9.24
CA MET A 44 -1.01 4.21 -10.60
C MET A 44 -2.47 4.62 -10.82
N PHE A 45 -3.42 3.88 -10.24
CA PHE A 45 -4.85 4.21 -10.32
C PHE A 45 -5.20 5.45 -9.48
N ASP A 46 -4.59 5.62 -8.30
CA ASP A 46 -4.79 6.78 -7.44
C ASP A 46 -4.53 8.09 -8.20
N ALA A 47 -3.48 8.12 -9.04
CA ALA A 47 -3.14 9.28 -9.88
C ALA A 47 -4.25 9.68 -10.90
N TYR A 48 -5.18 8.78 -11.22
CA TYR A 48 -6.39 9.12 -11.98
C TYR A 48 -7.47 9.70 -11.07
N THR A 49 -7.68 9.10 -9.89
CA THR A 49 -8.70 9.56 -8.94
C THR A 49 -8.38 10.92 -8.32
N GLU A 50 -7.10 11.27 -8.16
CA GLU A 50 -6.64 12.57 -7.68
C GLU A 50 -7.01 13.73 -8.63
N LYS A 51 -7.25 13.42 -9.92
CA LYS A 51 -7.63 14.38 -10.95
C LYS A 51 -9.14 14.51 -11.12
N LEU A 52 -9.93 13.83 -10.29
CA LEU A 52 -11.39 13.94 -10.35
C LEU A 52 -11.82 15.32 -9.83
N GLU A 53 -12.74 15.92 -10.57
CA GLU A 53 -13.30 17.24 -10.30
C GLU A 53 -14.73 17.16 -9.76
N CYS A 54 -15.40 16.02 -9.92
CA CYS A 54 -16.76 15.84 -9.41
C CYS A 54 -16.82 15.82 -7.88
N GLU A 55 -17.99 16.20 -7.35
CA GLU A 55 -18.25 16.15 -5.92
C GLU A 55 -18.37 14.69 -5.43
N CYS A 56 -17.23 14.13 -5.00
CA CYS A 56 -17.14 12.78 -4.48
C CYS A 56 -16.09 12.64 -3.36
N LEU A 57 -16.18 11.52 -2.64
CA LEU A 57 -15.19 11.09 -1.65
C LEU A 57 -14.48 9.82 -2.14
N VAL A 58 -13.17 9.89 -2.28
CA VAL A 58 -12.32 8.76 -2.65
C VAL A 58 -11.71 8.16 -1.39
N LEU A 59 -11.94 6.86 -1.19
CA LEU A 59 -11.40 6.07 -0.09
C LEU A 59 -10.57 4.93 -0.66
N ASN A 60 -9.27 4.94 -0.39
CA ASN A 60 -8.36 3.92 -0.86
C ASN A 60 -8.08 2.87 0.21
N ASP A 61 -7.85 1.63 -0.21
CA ASP A 61 -7.39 0.52 0.62
C ASP A 61 -8.26 0.32 1.87
N LEU A 62 -9.51 -0.09 1.65
CA LEU A 62 -10.46 -0.37 2.74
C LEU A 62 -10.44 -1.85 3.07
N LEU A 63 -10.11 -2.19 4.32
CA LEU A 63 -10.28 -3.54 4.86
C LEU A 63 -11.56 -3.60 5.69
N LEU A 64 -12.62 -4.17 5.13
CA LEU A 64 -13.94 -4.20 5.76
C LEU A 64 -14.28 -5.61 6.22
N LYS A 65 -15.19 -5.71 7.20
CA LYS A 65 -15.68 -6.97 7.74
C LYS A 65 -17.18 -6.92 7.90
N PHE A 66 -17.87 -7.90 7.33
CA PHE A 66 -19.31 -8.02 7.47
C PHE A 66 -19.69 -9.50 7.57
N ASN A 67 -20.53 -9.86 8.55
CA ASN A 67 -20.91 -11.26 8.82
C ASN A 67 -19.71 -12.22 8.89
N ASN A 68 -18.70 -11.84 9.68
CA ASN A 68 -17.43 -12.57 9.85
C ASN A 68 -16.61 -12.80 8.56
N LYS A 69 -16.98 -12.15 7.45
CA LYS A 69 -16.23 -12.18 6.20
C LYS A 69 -15.47 -10.88 6.06
N THR A 70 -14.15 -10.97 6.03
CA THR A 70 -13.26 -9.87 5.67
C THR A 70 -13.18 -9.74 4.16
N PHE A 71 -13.16 -8.51 3.65
CA PHE A 71 -12.99 -8.18 2.24
C PHE A 71 -12.27 -6.85 2.09
N GLN A 72 -11.43 -6.76 1.08
CA GLN A 72 -10.69 -5.56 0.74
C GLN A 72 -11.39 -4.85 -0.42
N ILE A 73 -11.28 -3.52 -0.46
CA ILE A 73 -11.64 -2.69 -1.60
C ILE A 73 -10.46 -1.79 -1.92
N ASP A 74 -9.91 -1.92 -3.13
CA ASP A 74 -8.70 -1.20 -3.52
C ASP A 74 -8.95 0.30 -3.61
N SER A 75 -10.05 0.71 -4.26
CA SER A 75 -10.51 2.09 -4.33
C SER A 75 -12.04 2.17 -4.38
N LEU A 76 -12.60 3.03 -3.52
CA LEU A 76 -14.03 3.28 -3.42
C LEU A 76 -14.31 4.77 -3.61
N LEU A 77 -15.16 5.11 -4.59
CA LEU A 77 -15.65 6.46 -4.79
C LEU A 77 -17.09 6.55 -4.31
N ILE A 78 -17.34 7.40 -3.32
CA ILE A 78 -18.67 7.63 -2.75
C ILE A 78 -19.23 8.95 -3.29
N ALA A 79 -20.36 8.83 -3.99
CA ALA A 79 -21.23 9.91 -4.41
C ALA A 79 -22.69 9.41 -4.29
N GLU A 80 -23.64 10.02 -4.99
CA GLU A 80 -25.02 9.49 -5.09
C GLU A 80 -25.07 8.08 -5.73
N ARG A 81 -24.04 7.74 -6.51
CA ARG A 81 -23.71 6.38 -6.94
C ARG A 81 -22.32 6.03 -6.43
N VAL A 82 -22.18 4.83 -5.89
CA VAL A 82 -20.90 4.34 -5.39
C VAL A 82 -20.21 3.56 -6.49
N HIS A 83 -18.93 3.88 -6.73
CA HIS A 83 -18.10 3.18 -7.70
C HIS A 83 -17.01 2.44 -6.95
N GLN A 84 -16.96 1.12 -7.14
CA GLN A 84 -15.97 0.24 -6.58
C GLN A 84 -15.00 -0.18 -7.68
N PHE A 85 -13.71 -0.02 -7.41
CA PHE A 85 -12.65 -0.39 -8.35
C PHE A 85 -11.77 -1.48 -7.73
N GLU A 86 -11.62 -2.58 -8.48
CA GLU A 86 -10.69 -3.69 -8.22
C GLU A 86 -9.53 -3.55 -9.20
N VAL A 87 -8.34 -3.18 -8.73
CA VAL A 87 -7.21 -2.77 -9.58
C VAL A 87 -6.27 -3.95 -9.79
N LYS A 88 -5.98 -4.26 -11.06
CA LYS A 88 -5.04 -5.31 -11.47
C LYS A 88 -3.92 -4.73 -12.31
N ASN A 89 -2.69 -4.95 -11.86
CA ASN A 89 -1.47 -4.60 -12.58
C ASN A 89 -0.93 -5.79 -13.40
N PHE A 90 -1.79 -6.50 -14.11
CA PHE A 90 -1.38 -7.64 -14.94
C PHE A 90 -0.58 -7.14 -16.15
N THR A 91 0.32 -7.96 -16.68
CA THR A 91 1.22 -7.60 -17.79
C THR A 91 1.27 -8.73 -18.80
N GLY A 92 1.30 -8.39 -20.09
CA GLY A 92 1.32 -9.35 -21.17
C GLY A 92 -0.08 -9.85 -21.53
N ASP A 93 -0.08 -11.02 -22.17
CA ASP A 93 -1.24 -11.55 -22.88
C ASP A 93 -2.00 -12.62 -22.07
N TYR A 94 -3.31 -12.40 -21.96
CA TYR A 94 -4.26 -13.29 -21.30
C TYR A 94 -5.43 -13.61 -22.21
N PHE A 95 -6.11 -14.73 -22.00
CA PHE A 95 -7.39 -14.99 -22.64
C PHE A 95 -8.46 -15.36 -21.62
N TYR A 96 -9.71 -15.03 -21.96
CA TYR A 96 -10.89 -15.38 -21.17
C TYR A 96 -11.63 -16.53 -21.85
N GLU A 97 -11.86 -17.61 -21.13
CA GLU A 97 -12.56 -18.81 -21.61
C GLU A 97 -13.34 -19.41 -20.44
N ASP A 98 -14.59 -19.84 -20.68
CA ASP A 98 -15.43 -20.52 -19.69
C ASP A 98 -15.48 -19.86 -18.30
N LYS A 99 -15.61 -18.53 -18.29
CA LYS A 99 -15.66 -17.71 -17.08
C LYS A 99 -14.37 -17.70 -16.24
N LYS A 100 -13.24 -18.01 -16.86
CA LYS A 100 -11.92 -18.05 -16.24
C LYS A 100 -10.92 -17.23 -17.03
N PHE A 101 -9.86 -16.83 -16.34
CA PHE A 101 -8.73 -16.11 -16.94
C PHE A 101 -7.55 -17.08 -17.07
N TYR A 102 -6.84 -16.98 -18.18
CA TYR A 102 -5.67 -17.79 -18.47
C TYR A 102 -4.55 -16.93 -19.02
N PHE A 103 -3.31 -17.29 -18.71
CA PHE A 103 -2.17 -16.89 -19.54
C PHE A 103 -2.26 -17.56 -20.91
N LEU A 104 -1.62 -17.02 -21.95
CA LEU A 104 -1.48 -17.74 -23.24
C LEU A 104 -0.85 -19.13 -23.11
N SER A 105 -0.07 -19.38 -22.06
CA SER A 105 0.45 -20.72 -21.71
C SER A 105 -0.62 -21.72 -21.24
N LYS A 106 -1.89 -21.31 -21.20
CA LYS A 106 -3.05 -22.05 -20.66
C LYS A 106 -3.00 -22.32 -19.16
N THR A 107 -2.17 -21.59 -18.43
CA THR A 107 -2.17 -21.62 -16.97
C THR A 107 -3.31 -20.75 -16.45
N GLU A 108 -4.23 -21.34 -15.68
CA GLU A 108 -5.35 -20.61 -15.06
C GLU A 108 -4.81 -19.59 -14.05
N VAL A 109 -5.41 -18.39 -14.06
CA VAL A 109 -5.15 -17.36 -13.06
C VAL A 109 -6.43 -16.99 -12.34
N GLU A 110 -6.27 -16.44 -11.15
CA GLU A 110 -7.40 -16.01 -10.34
C GLU A 110 -8.24 -14.97 -11.09
N ASN A 111 -9.54 -15.22 -11.17
CA ASN A 111 -10.47 -14.38 -11.92
C ASN A 111 -10.80 -13.10 -11.10
N PRO A 112 -10.38 -11.90 -11.55
CA PRO A 112 -10.65 -10.65 -10.83
C PRO A 112 -12.14 -10.31 -10.73
N ILE A 113 -12.97 -10.79 -11.66
CA ILE A 113 -14.42 -10.57 -11.65
C ILE A 113 -15.06 -11.26 -10.45
N ASN A 114 -14.55 -12.44 -10.04
CA ASN A 114 -15.05 -13.14 -8.86
C ASN A 114 -14.70 -12.37 -7.58
N GLN A 115 -13.50 -11.78 -7.50
CA GLN A 115 -13.09 -10.94 -6.37
C GLN A 115 -14.00 -9.72 -6.25
N LEU A 116 -14.19 -8.98 -7.35
CA LEU A 116 -15.08 -7.83 -7.44
C LEU A 116 -16.52 -8.22 -7.03
N THR A 117 -17.09 -9.26 -7.62
CA THR A 117 -18.48 -9.68 -7.36
C THR A 117 -18.69 -10.01 -5.88
N ARG A 118 -17.71 -10.69 -5.26
CA ARG A 118 -17.75 -11.05 -3.85
C ARG A 118 -17.71 -9.81 -2.95
N SER A 119 -16.77 -8.90 -3.18
CA SER A 119 -16.62 -7.68 -2.38
C SER A 119 -17.81 -6.73 -2.57
N GLU A 120 -18.32 -6.59 -3.79
CA GLU A 120 -19.51 -5.77 -4.10
C GLU A 120 -20.78 -6.29 -3.41
N SER A 121 -20.96 -7.62 -3.35
CA SER A 121 -22.06 -8.26 -2.60
C SER A 121 -21.97 -7.97 -1.10
N LEU A 122 -20.77 -8.08 -0.51
CA LEU A 122 -20.55 -7.78 0.90
C LEU A 122 -20.73 -6.29 1.21
N LEU A 123 -20.27 -5.42 0.31
CA LEU A 123 -20.43 -3.96 0.44
C LEU A 123 -21.89 -3.55 0.40
N ARG A 124 -22.70 -4.12 -0.52
CA ARG A 124 -24.14 -3.89 -0.58
C ARG A 124 -24.84 -4.27 0.73
N GLN A 125 -24.52 -5.44 1.28
CA GLN A 125 -25.10 -5.89 2.54
C GLN A 125 -24.66 -5.01 3.72
N LEU A 126 -23.39 -4.61 3.76
CA LEU A 126 -22.87 -3.68 4.75
C LEU A 126 -23.61 -2.34 4.68
N PHE A 127 -23.76 -1.75 3.50
CA PHE A 127 -24.48 -0.49 3.32
C PHE A 127 -25.93 -0.59 3.81
N ALA A 128 -26.63 -1.65 3.44
CA ALA A 128 -27.99 -1.90 3.92
C ALA A 128 -28.04 -1.96 5.45
N SER A 129 -27.10 -2.67 6.10
CA SER A 129 -27.03 -2.77 7.56
C SER A 129 -26.73 -1.43 8.24
N LEU A 130 -26.05 -0.51 7.56
CA LEU A 130 -25.76 0.84 8.03
C LEU A 130 -26.89 1.85 7.73
N GLY A 131 -27.98 1.41 7.09
CA GLY A 131 -29.12 2.25 6.72
C GLY A 131 -28.95 3.01 5.40
N PHE A 132 -28.03 2.57 4.52
CA PHE A 132 -27.78 3.18 3.21
C PHE A 132 -28.27 2.28 2.08
N ASN A 133 -28.99 2.87 1.14
CA ASN A 133 -29.44 2.20 -0.09
C ASN A 133 -28.94 2.98 -1.30
N LEU A 134 -27.63 2.87 -1.57
CA LEU A 134 -26.98 3.51 -2.71
C LEU A 134 -26.70 2.48 -3.80
N PRO A 135 -26.90 2.82 -5.09
CA PRO A 135 -26.45 1.98 -6.19
C PRO A 135 -24.92 1.81 -6.13
N ILE A 136 -24.45 0.58 -6.30
CA ILE A 136 -23.01 0.24 -6.34
C ILE A 136 -22.69 -0.30 -7.73
N GLU A 137 -21.69 0.29 -8.38
CA GLU A 137 -21.11 -0.20 -9.63
C GLU A 137 -19.68 -0.67 -9.39
N GLY A 138 -19.46 -1.98 -9.53
CA GLY A 138 -18.12 -2.56 -9.53
C GLY A 138 -17.46 -2.54 -10.89
N ARG A 139 -16.16 -2.27 -10.94
CA ARG A 139 -15.32 -2.43 -12.15
C ARG A 139 -13.96 -3.03 -11.80
N VAL A 140 -13.51 -3.99 -12.61
CA VAL A 140 -12.11 -4.44 -12.61
C VAL A 140 -11.32 -3.50 -13.52
N VAL A 141 -10.26 -2.90 -12.99
CA VAL A 141 -9.38 -1.99 -13.72
C VAL A 141 -8.08 -2.68 -14.03
N PHE A 142 -7.79 -2.91 -15.30
CA PHE A 142 -6.45 -3.28 -15.73
C PHE A 142 -5.66 -2.00 -16.00
N ILE A 143 -4.72 -1.68 -15.11
CA ILE A 143 -4.01 -0.39 -15.12
C ILE A 143 -2.78 -0.38 -16.02
N ASN A 144 -2.21 -1.56 -16.29
CA ASN A 144 -0.96 -1.68 -17.03
C ASN A 144 -1.18 -1.57 -18.54
N PRO A 145 -0.50 -0.64 -19.25
CA PRO A 145 -0.63 -0.49 -20.70
C PRO A 145 -0.27 -1.74 -21.51
N ASP A 146 0.61 -2.60 -20.98
CA ASP A 146 1.08 -3.82 -21.65
C ASP A 146 0.15 -5.02 -21.39
N PHE A 147 -1.03 -4.81 -20.79
CA PHE A 147 -2.03 -5.85 -20.59
C PHE A 147 -2.94 -5.99 -21.81
N TYR A 148 -3.15 -7.24 -22.24
CA TYR A 148 -4.15 -7.58 -23.24
C TYR A 148 -4.99 -8.79 -22.81
N LEU A 149 -6.30 -8.74 -23.09
CA LEU A 149 -7.24 -9.82 -22.82
C LEU A 149 -7.94 -10.25 -24.11
N TYR A 150 -7.51 -11.37 -24.68
CA TYR A 150 -8.19 -12.04 -25.78
C TYR A 150 -9.54 -12.59 -25.32
N GLN A 151 -10.51 -12.59 -26.24
CA GLN A 151 -11.85 -13.15 -26.03
C GLN A 151 -12.63 -12.51 -24.87
N ALA A 152 -12.31 -11.25 -24.51
CA ALA A 152 -13.04 -10.51 -23.49
C ALA A 152 -14.50 -10.26 -23.93
N PRO A 153 -15.50 -10.79 -23.20
CA PRO A 153 -16.90 -10.46 -23.46
C PRO A 153 -17.20 -8.98 -23.21
N LEU A 154 -18.12 -8.41 -23.98
CA LEU A 154 -18.49 -6.99 -23.92
C LEU A 154 -19.23 -6.60 -22.64
N ASP A 155 -19.87 -7.57 -21.98
CA ASP A 155 -20.69 -7.38 -20.78
C ASP A 155 -19.88 -7.49 -19.48
N LEU A 156 -18.60 -7.88 -19.55
CA LEU A 156 -17.75 -7.88 -18.36
C LEU A 156 -17.53 -6.47 -17.82
N PRO A 157 -17.55 -6.27 -16.49
CA PRO A 157 -17.35 -4.97 -15.86
C PRO A 157 -15.85 -4.59 -15.84
N ILE A 158 -15.19 -4.58 -16.99
CA ILE A 158 -13.75 -4.32 -17.13
C ILE A 158 -13.53 -2.90 -17.66
N LEU A 159 -12.54 -2.21 -17.08
CA LEU A 159 -11.92 -1.02 -17.63
C LEU A 159 -10.51 -1.38 -18.09
N PHE A 160 -10.29 -1.35 -19.39
CA PHE A 160 -8.97 -1.51 -19.99
C PHE A 160 -8.16 -0.22 -19.87
N PRO A 161 -6.81 -0.28 -19.95
CA PRO A 161 -5.94 0.89 -19.78
C PRO A 161 -6.35 2.09 -20.65
N THR A 162 -6.71 1.81 -21.90
CA THR A 162 -7.12 2.83 -22.90
C THR A 162 -8.48 3.48 -22.60
N GLN A 163 -9.29 2.87 -21.73
CA GLN A 163 -10.64 3.33 -21.39
C GLN A 163 -10.69 4.14 -20.09
N ILE A 164 -9.66 4.08 -19.25
CA ILE A 164 -9.65 4.68 -17.90
C ILE A 164 -9.87 6.18 -17.98
N ASN A 165 -9.11 6.91 -18.82
CA ASN A 165 -9.25 8.37 -18.97
C ASN A 165 -10.67 8.78 -19.35
N ARG A 166 -11.27 8.10 -20.34
CA ARG A 166 -12.65 8.38 -20.77
C ARG A 166 -13.66 8.07 -19.66
N HIS A 167 -13.40 7.04 -18.85
CA HIS A 167 -14.23 6.73 -17.70
C HIS A 167 -14.17 7.83 -16.63
N MET A 168 -12.97 8.32 -16.28
CA MET A 168 -12.81 9.42 -15.32
C MET A 168 -13.49 10.71 -15.79
N GLN A 169 -13.39 11.03 -17.09
CA GLN A 169 -14.12 12.18 -17.66
C GLN A 169 -15.64 12.04 -17.50
N LYS A 170 -16.20 10.84 -17.71
CA LYS A 170 -17.63 10.59 -17.48
C LYS A 170 -18.01 10.83 -16.02
N LEU A 171 -17.18 10.43 -15.07
CA LEU A 171 -17.39 10.70 -13.65
C LEU A 171 -17.38 12.20 -13.36
N ASN A 172 -16.48 12.97 -13.97
CA ASN A 172 -16.42 14.43 -13.81
C ASN A 172 -17.67 15.14 -14.37
N THR A 173 -18.25 14.63 -15.45
CA THR A 173 -19.47 15.21 -16.04
C THR A 173 -20.76 14.82 -15.30
N ALA A 174 -20.70 13.88 -14.37
CA ALA A 174 -21.88 13.47 -13.62
C ALA A 174 -22.31 14.57 -12.65
N PRO A 175 -23.60 14.92 -12.57
CA PRO A 175 -24.10 16.01 -11.72
C PRO A 175 -24.22 15.58 -10.25
N TYR A 176 -23.20 14.90 -9.71
CA TYR A 176 -23.19 14.43 -8.34
C TYR A 176 -23.22 15.60 -7.36
N ARG A 177 -23.96 15.40 -6.26
CA ARG A 177 -24.02 16.35 -5.15
C ARG A 177 -23.63 15.67 -3.86
N MET A 178 -22.73 16.30 -3.12
CA MET A 178 -22.36 15.82 -1.80
C MET A 178 -23.37 16.26 -0.74
N ASN A 179 -23.60 15.37 0.23
CA ASN A 179 -24.41 15.68 1.40
C ASN A 179 -23.82 15.05 2.68
N GLY A 180 -24.32 15.49 3.83
CA GLY A 180 -23.83 15.03 5.13
C GLY A 180 -23.99 13.51 5.36
N LYS A 181 -24.97 12.86 4.73
CA LYS A 181 -25.15 11.40 4.85
C LYS A 181 -24.04 10.63 4.14
N LEU A 182 -23.63 11.07 2.95
CA LEU A 182 -22.52 10.46 2.20
C LEU A 182 -21.19 10.59 2.96
N LYS A 183 -20.96 11.76 3.58
CA LYS A 183 -19.78 11.96 4.45
C LYS A 183 -19.83 11.04 5.67
N ALA A 184 -20.98 10.95 6.35
CA ALA A 184 -21.14 10.06 7.50
C ALA A 184 -20.96 8.58 7.14
N LEU A 185 -21.33 8.15 5.92
CA LEU A 185 -21.01 6.81 5.42
C LEU A 185 -19.50 6.63 5.30
N ALA A 186 -18.80 7.58 4.66
CA ALA A 186 -17.35 7.54 4.51
C ALA A 186 -16.64 7.46 5.87
N ASP A 187 -17.04 8.28 6.84
CA ASP A 187 -16.51 8.25 8.22
C ASP A 187 -16.65 6.86 8.85
N LYS A 188 -17.83 6.24 8.74
CA LYS A 188 -18.08 4.88 9.28
C LYS A 188 -17.17 3.84 8.62
N LEU A 189 -17.00 3.89 7.31
CA LEU A 189 -16.16 2.93 6.58
C LEU A 189 -14.67 3.09 6.94
N VAL A 190 -14.19 4.32 7.08
CA VAL A 190 -12.80 4.59 7.50
C VAL A 190 -12.56 4.11 8.92
N ALA A 191 -13.49 4.39 9.84
CA ALA A 191 -13.38 3.93 11.23
C ALA A 191 -13.37 2.40 11.33
N GLN A 192 -14.28 1.72 10.63
CA GLN A 192 -14.32 0.27 10.59
C GLN A 192 -13.05 -0.33 9.96
N SER A 193 -12.55 0.29 8.88
CA SER A 193 -11.31 -0.12 8.23
C SER A 193 -10.11 -0.04 9.19
N ALA A 194 -9.95 1.11 9.86
CA ALA A 194 -8.88 1.30 10.84
C ALA A 194 -8.91 0.24 11.95
N GLN A 195 -10.10 -0.09 12.48
CA GLN A 195 -10.24 -1.15 13.47
C GLN A 195 -9.84 -2.52 12.92
N ASN A 196 -10.27 -2.88 11.71
CA ASN A 196 -9.96 -4.19 11.13
C ASN A 196 -8.45 -4.36 10.85
N TYR A 197 -7.73 -3.30 10.50
CA TYR A 197 -6.26 -3.37 10.35
C TYR A 197 -5.55 -3.60 11.69
N LEU A 198 -6.10 -3.12 12.81
CA LEU A 198 -5.56 -3.42 14.14
C LEU A 198 -5.78 -4.88 14.54
N GLU A 199 -6.91 -5.47 14.13
CA GLU A 199 -7.28 -6.85 14.44
C GLU A 199 -6.68 -7.88 13.46
N SER A 200 -6.20 -7.44 12.28
CA SER A 200 -5.67 -8.33 11.25
C SER A 200 -4.28 -8.85 11.65
N PRO A 201 -4.11 -10.15 11.92
CA PRO A 201 -2.79 -10.69 12.20
C PRO A 201 -2.00 -10.72 10.89
N TYR A 202 -0.97 -9.89 10.79
CA TYR A 202 0.01 -9.92 9.70
C TYR A 202 0.66 -11.32 9.63
N THR A 203 0.18 -12.17 8.73
CA THR A 203 0.29 -13.63 8.88
C THR A 203 1.38 -14.27 8.03
N GLN A 204 2.10 -13.53 7.18
CA GLN A 204 3.05 -14.13 6.25
C GLN A 204 4.48 -13.60 6.31
N LEU A 205 4.84 -12.88 7.39
CA LEU A 205 6.23 -12.49 7.59
C LEU A 205 7.11 -13.73 7.83
N PRO A 206 8.31 -13.81 7.22
CA PRO A 206 9.28 -14.83 7.59
C PRO A 206 9.70 -14.62 9.05
N ARG A 207 10.18 -15.68 9.71
CA ARG A 207 10.87 -15.52 10.99
C ARG A 207 12.23 -14.88 10.73
N TYR A 208 12.58 -13.89 11.52
CA TYR A 208 13.88 -13.23 11.49
C TYR A 208 14.26 -12.77 12.90
N CYS A 209 15.55 -12.76 13.20
CA CYS A 209 16.12 -12.05 14.34
C CYS A 209 17.08 -10.94 13.87
N TYR A 210 17.61 -10.16 14.80
CA TYR A 210 18.48 -9.03 14.47
C TYR A 210 19.74 -9.47 13.73
N GLU A 211 20.26 -10.65 14.09
CA GLU A 211 21.49 -11.23 13.56
C GLU A 211 21.35 -11.70 12.12
N ASP A 212 20.13 -12.02 11.66
CA ASP A 212 19.86 -12.46 10.29
C ASP A 212 19.90 -11.29 9.28
N ILE A 213 19.87 -10.06 9.78
CA ILE A 213 19.55 -8.88 8.98
C ILE A 213 20.77 -7.97 8.88
N LYS A 214 21.17 -7.64 7.65
CA LYS A 214 22.29 -6.74 7.38
C LYS A 214 21.98 -5.32 7.92
N PRO A 215 22.75 -4.81 8.90
CA PRO A 215 22.65 -3.41 9.32
C PRO A 215 23.28 -2.50 8.26
N GLY A 216 22.98 -1.21 8.34
CA GLY A 216 23.51 -0.18 7.46
C GLY A 216 22.41 0.70 6.89
N MET A 217 22.81 1.88 6.43
CA MET A 217 21.94 2.77 5.66
C MET A 217 21.97 2.34 4.18
N ASN A 218 20.80 2.23 3.57
CA ASN A 218 20.63 1.93 2.15
C ASN A 218 20.12 3.16 1.39
N CYS A 219 20.20 3.20 0.07
CA CYS A 219 19.65 4.30 -0.72
C CYS A 219 18.12 4.25 -0.73
N MET A 220 17.44 5.37 -0.45
CA MET A 220 15.98 5.45 -0.56
C MET A 220 15.44 5.08 -1.96
N LYS A 221 16.18 5.40 -3.02
CA LYS A 221 15.74 5.20 -4.42
C LYS A 221 16.01 3.80 -4.95
N CYS A 222 17.23 3.28 -4.76
CA CYS A 222 17.65 1.99 -5.35
C CYS A 222 17.91 0.89 -4.32
N GLN A 223 17.73 1.18 -3.02
CA GLN A 223 17.93 0.25 -1.90
C GLN A 223 19.36 -0.30 -1.77
N ALA A 224 20.33 0.18 -2.57
CA ALA A 224 21.73 -0.20 -2.45
C ALA A 224 22.38 0.33 -1.17
N PHE A 225 23.20 -0.48 -0.51
CA PHE A 225 23.97 -0.11 0.69
C PHE A 225 25.24 0.71 0.39
N SER A 226 25.51 0.96 -0.88
CA SER A 226 26.64 1.77 -1.33
C SER A 226 26.28 3.27 -1.23
N VAL A 227 26.28 3.77 0.01
CA VAL A 227 26.00 5.17 0.33
C VAL A 227 27.21 5.81 1.03
N VAL A 228 27.43 7.08 0.75
CA VAL A 228 28.56 7.86 1.27
C VAL A 228 28.09 9.14 1.93
N LEU A 229 28.73 9.47 3.05
CA LEU A 229 28.48 10.71 3.77
C LEU A 229 29.28 11.85 3.13
N SER A 230 28.60 12.92 2.74
CA SER A 230 29.22 14.15 2.24
C SER A 230 28.61 15.36 2.95
N GLY A 231 29.31 15.84 3.98
CA GLY A 231 28.79 16.89 4.87
C GLY A 231 27.46 16.48 5.50
N LYS A 232 26.39 17.24 5.23
CA LYS A 232 25.02 16.99 5.74
C LYS A 232 24.16 16.14 4.80
N LYS A 233 24.75 15.55 3.76
CA LYS A 233 24.06 14.72 2.77
C LYS A 233 24.56 13.29 2.79
N LEU A 234 23.66 12.37 2.48
CA LEU A 234 23.94 10.98 2.18
C LEU A 234 23.72 10.78 0.68
N GLY A 235 24.76 10.40 -0.06
CA GLY A 235 24.70 10.17 -1.50
C GLY A 235 24.83 8.68 -1.83
N CYS A 236 24.07 8.19 -2.80
CA CYS A 236 24.21 6.82 -3.31
C CYS A 236 25.20 6.76 -4.47
N THR A 237 26.19 5.88 -4.39
CA THR A 237 27.20 5.71 -5.45
C THR A 237 26.71 4.87 -6.63
N VAL A 238 25.54 4.23 -6.52
CA VAL A 238 24.94 3.41 -7.59
C VAL A 238 24.01 4.24 -8.48
N CYS A 239 23.07 4.97 -7.89
CA CYS A 239 22.05 5.71 -8.65
C CYS A 239 22.18 7.24 -8.57
N GLY A 240 23.18 7.76 -7.84
CA GLY A 240 23.43 9.19 -7.69
C GLY A 240 22.41 9.95 -6.83
N PHE A 241 21.42 9.27 -6.24
CA PHE A 241 20.41 9.93 -5.40
C PHE A 241 21.04 10.48 -4.11
N GLU A 242 20.69 11.72 -3.76
CA GLU A 242 21.12 12.39 -2.54
C GLU A 242 19.93 12.69 -1.63
N GLU A 243 20.11 12.50 -0.33
CA GLU A 243 19.15 12.90 0.70
C GLU A 243 19.86 13.57 1.88
N LYS A 244 19.11 14.28 2.72
CA LYS A 244 19.65 14.83 3.98
C LYS A 244 19.95 13.68 4.94
N VAL A 245 21.07 13.76 5.65
CA VAL A 245 21.47 12.74 6.64
C VAL A 245 20.40 12.56 7.71
N GLU A 246 19.78 13.64 8.18
CA GLU A 246 18.69 13.57 9.15
C GLU A 246 17.49 12.76 8.62
N SER A 247 17.07 13.00 7.38
CA SER A 247 16.01 12.22 6.72
C SER A 247 16.38 10.75 6.60
N ALA A 248 17.62 10.46 6.21
CA ALA A 248 18.14 9.11 6.05
C ALA A 248 18.21 8.34 7.38
N VAL A 249 18.65 9.01 8.46
CA VAL A 249 18.65 8.43 9.82
C VAL A 249 17.23 8.18 10.30
N LEU A 250 16.31 9.14 10.14
CA LEU A 250 14.93 8.98 10.58
C LEU A 250 14.23 7.81 9.87
N ARG A 251 14.34 7.67 8.54
CA ARG A 251 13.74 6.51 7.86
C ARG A 251 14.37 5.19 8.32
N THR A 252 15.67 5.17 8.61
CA THR A 252 16.38 3.99 9.12
C THR A 252 15.92 3.64 10.55
N VAL A 253 15.61 4.65 11.37
CA VAL A 253 15.01 4.48 12.71
C VAL A 253 13.58 3.95 12.61
N PHE A 254 12.75 4.49 11.73
CA PHE A 254 11.37 4.00 11.55
C PHE A 254 11.34 2.57 11.02
N GLU A 255 12.25 2.20 10.13
CA GLU A 255 12.46 0.83 9.71
C GLU A 255 12.86 -0.07 10.90
N PHE A 256 13.81 0.37 11.74
CA PHE A 256 14.20 -0.37 12.95
C PHE A 256 13.01 -0.62 13.87
N LYS A 257 12.23 0.42 14.20
CA LYS A 257 11.02 0.29 15.05
C LYS A 257 9.99 -0.67 14.44
N ARG A 258 9.90 -0.75 13.11
CA ARG A 258 8.99 -1.64 12.40
C ARG A 258 9.45 -3.10 12.46
N LEU A 259 10.75 -3.33 12.24
CA LEU A 259 11.34 -4.66 12.26
C LEU A 259 11.42 -5.23 13.68
N PHE A 260 11.70 -4.38 14.67
CA PHE A 260 11.95 -4.79 16.05
C PHE A 260 11.08 -3.97 17.03
N PRO A 261 9.75 -4.12 17.00
CA PRO A 261 8.83 -3.29 17.79
C PRO A 261 8.99 -3.45 19.31
N SER A 262 9.56 -4.57 19.78
CA SER A 262 9.83 -4.82 21.19
C SER A 262 11.17 -4.25 21.68
N GLU A 263 12.06 -3.81 20.78
CA GLU A 263 13.37 -3.27 21.13
C GLU A 263 13.29 -1.80 21.53
N LYS A 264 14.05 -1.41 22.56
CA LYS A 264 14.13 -0.01 22.97
C LYS A 264 15.00 0.79 22.00
N LEU A 265 14.51 1.97 21.63
CA LEU A 265 15.26 2.89 20.77
C LEU A 265 16.37 3.59 21.57
N THR A 266 17.61 3.13 21.43
CA THR A 266 18.78 3.76 22.08
C THR A 266 19.76 4.31 21.04
N THR A 267 20.57 5.30 21.42
CA THR A 267 21.60 5.85 20.52
C THR A 267 22.58 4.78 20.04
N SER A 268 23.04 3.88 20.92
CA SER A 268 23.97 2.81 20.54
C SER A 268 23.35 1.88 19.51
N ARG A 269 22.12 1.42 19.77
CA ARG A 269 21.43 0.50 18.88
C ARG A 269 21.19 1.09 17.49
N ILE A 270 20.78 2.35 17.41
CA ILE A 270 20.58 3.02 16.12
C ILE A 270 21.90 3.31 15.41
N TYR A 271 22.96 3.66 16.14
CA TYR A 271 24.28 3.82 15.56
C TYR A 271 24.77 2.52 14.89
N GLU A 272 24.63 1.39 15.58
CA GLU A 272 24.91 0.05 15.05
C GLU A 272 24.03 -0.27 13.84
N TRP A 273 22.72 -0.03 13.95
CA TRP A 273 21.76 -0.28 12.88
C TRP A 273 22.02 0.57 11.62
N CYS A 274 22.50 1.80 11.78
CA CYS A 274 22.96 2.64 10.68
C CYS A 274 24.30 2.19 10.08
N GLY A 275 24.94 1.15 10.61
CA GLY A 275 26.21 0.60 10.11
C GLY A 275 27.41 1.52 10.34
N GLY A 276 27.35 2.42 11.32
CA GLY A 276 28.45 3.33 11.66
C GLY A 276 28.75 4.44 10.64
N ILE A 277 27.94 4.61 9.59
CA ILE A 277 28.13 5.67 8.56
C ILE A 277 27.99 7.07 9.18
N VAL A 278 27.10 7.21 10.17
CA VAL A 278 26.85 8.47 10.88
C VAL A 278 27.37 8.34 12.30
N SER A 279 28.07 9.37 12.81
CA SER A 279 28.62 9.33 14.18
C SER A 279 27.52 9.23 15.23
N GLY A 280 27.79 8.51 16.33
CA GLY A 280 26.84 8.36 17.45
C GLY A 280 26.36 9.70 18.04
N LYS A 281 27.21 10.73 18.04
CA LYS A 281 26.83 12.10 18.46
C LYS A 281 25.76 12.71 17.56
N TRP A 282 25.87 12.49 16.24
CA TRP A 282 24.84 12.95 15.29
C TRP A 282 23.56 12.15 15.42
N VAL A 283 23.65 10.83 15.56
CA VAL A 283 22.49 9.98 15.84
C VAL A 283 21.77 10.47 17.10
N HIS A 284 22.49 10.70 18.20
CA HIS A 284 21.91 11.23 19.44
C HIS A 284 21.18 12.55 19.22
N GLY A 285 21.83 13.52 18.56
CA GLY A 285 21.24 14.82 18.29
C GLY A 285 20.02 14.75 17.39
N ILE A 286 19.97 13.81 16.44
CA ILE A 286 18.78 13.56 15.61
C ILE A 286 17.66 12.95 16.47
N LEU A 287 17.98 11.95 17.30
CA LEU A 287 17.00 11.31 18.18
C LEU A 287 16.39 12.31 19.17
N GLU A 288 17.20 13.13 19.81
CA GLU A 288 16.76 14.13 20.79
C GLU A 288 15.86 15.23 20.19
N ARG A 289 16.06 15.57 18.91
CA ARG A 289 15.19 16.54 18.21
C ARG A 289 13.84 15.97 17.76
N ASN A 290 13.75 14.65 17.55
CA ASN A 290 12.62 14.04 16.87
C ASN A 290 11.80 13.07 17.74
N PHE A 291 12.33 12.64 18.89
CA PHE A 291 11.71 11.67 19.78
C PHE A 291 11.74 12.16 21.24
N LYS A 292 10.84 11.64 22.07
CA LYS A 292 10.83 11.95 23.49
C LYS A 292 11.93 11.16 24.19
N LYS A 293 12.75 11.85 24.99
CA LYS A 293 13.86 11.26 25.74
C LYS A 293 13.37 10.74 27.10
N PHE A 294 13.70 9.50 27.41
CA PHE A 294 13.42 8.85 28.68
C PHE A 294 14.70 8.35 29.32
N ASN A 295 14.79 8.48 30.65
CA ASN A 295 15.92 7.98 31.43
C ASN A 295 15.42 6.83 32.30
N SER A 296 16.02 5.64 32.15
CA SER A 296 15.78 4.48 33.01
C SER A 296 17.10 3.99 33.56
N ASN A 297 17.34 4.26 34.85
CA ASN A 297 18.60 3.96 35.53
C ASN A 297 19.81 4.55 34.77
N ARG A 298 20.77 3.71 34.34
CA ARG A 298 21.97 4.10 33.59
C ARG A 298 21.75 4.23 32.07
N TRP A 299 20.51 4.06 31.58
CA TRP A 299 20.22 3.98 30.15
C TRP A 299 19.26 5.09 29.71
N THR A 300 19.60 5.75 28.61
CA THR A 300 18.72 6.69 27.92
C THR A 300 18.12 6.00 26.70
N TYR A 301 16.80 6.10 26.55
CA TYR A 301 16.07 5.62 25.39
C TYR A 301 15.10 6.69 24.90
N PHE A 302 14.57 6.47 23.69
CA PHE A 302 13.73 7.41 22.98
C PHE A 302 12.40 6.74 22.60
N GLU A 303 11.30 7.50 22.53
CA GLU A 303 10.02 7.00 21.98
C GLU A 303 9.40 7.96 20.96
#